data_AF-A0A653BRM4-F1
#
_entry.id   AF-A0A653BRM4-F1
#
_cell.length_a   1.000
_cell.length_b   1.000
_cell.length_c   1.000
_cell.angle_alpha   90.00
_cell.angle_beta   90.00
_cell.angle_gamma   90.00
#
_symmetry.space_group_name_H-M   'P 1'
#
loop_
_entity.id
_entity.type
_entity.pdbx_description
1 polymer ?
#
loop_
_entity_poly.entity_id
_entity_poly.type
_entity_poly.pdbx_seq_one_letter_code
_entity_poly.pdbx_strand_id
1 'polypeptide(L)' 'MAMEKIKEANIQKLFLKVFTIDGSAKSLLVDEKMLCSYVTRLLADKNHVQMDPKWGIVEHLPDLYM' A
#
# COMPACT_ATOMS: atom_id res chain seq x y z
N MET A 1 -14.19 23.83 8.17
CA MET A 1 -12.74 24.12 8.21
C MET A 1 -12.03 23.63 9.49
N ALA A 2 -12.31 24.13 10.71
CA ALA A 2 -11.56 23.70 11.91
C ALA A 2 -11.76 22.21 12.26
N MET A 3 -13.00 21.72 12.23
CA MET A 3 -13.29 20.30 12.47
C MET A 3 -12.69 19.36 11.42
N GLU A 4 -12.62 19.80 10.16
CA GLU A 4 -12.03 18.98 9.07
C GLU A 4 -10.52 18.83 9.28
N LYS A 5 -9.83 19.90 9.68
CA LYS A 5 -8.40 19.86 10.02
C LYS A 5 -8.10 18.93 11.20
N ILE A 6 -8.96 18.91 12.23
CA ILE A 6 -8.82 17.98 13.35
C ILE A 6 -9.01 16.54 12.88
N LYS A 7 -10.01 16.28 12.02
CA LYS A 7 -10.22 14.95 11.43
C LYS A 7 -9.02 14.52 10.57
N GLU A 8 -8.42 15.42 9.81
CA GLU A 8 -7.23 15.14 9.00
C GLU A 8 -5.99 14.85 9.85
N ALA A 9 -5.81 15.57 10.96
CA ALA A 9 -4.70 15.36 11.88
C ALA A 9 -4.74 13.99 12.57
N ASN A 10 -5.93 13.41 12.73
CA ASN A 10 -6.13 12.10 13.36
C ASN A 10 -5.99 10.91 12.40
N ILE A 11 -5.75 11.16 11.11
CA ILE A 11 -5.58 10.08 10.13
C ILE A 11 -4.31 9.30 10.47
N GLN A 12 -4.47 8.01 10.77
CA GLN A 12 -3.34 7.15 11.08
C GLN A 12 -2.55 6.80 9.82
N LYS A 13 -1.22 6.85 9.95
CA LYS A 13 -0.30 6.52 8.88
C LYS A 13 0.53 5.30 9.24
N LEU A 14 0.80 4.47 8.25
CA LEU A 14 1.61 3.27 8.36
C LEU A 14 2.69 3.27 7.28
N PHE A 15 3.91 2.90 7.65
CA PHE A 15 4.98 2.70 6.68
C PHE A 15 5.03 1.22 6.29
N LEU A 16 4.62 0.91 5.07
CA LEU A 16 4.61 -0.44 4.52
C LEU A 16 5.88 -0.71 3.73
N LYS A 17 6.49 -1.88 3.94
CA LYS A 17 7.50 -2.45 3.05
C LYS A 17 6.84 -3.57 2.24
N VAL A 18 6.77 -3.38 0.93
CA VAL A 18 6.15 -4.34 0.01
C VAL A 18 7.24 -5.03 -0.80
N PHE A 19 7.13 -6.35 -0.93
CA PHE A 19 8.05 -7.18 -1.70
C PHE A 19 7.41 -7.57 -3.03
N THR A 20 8.21 -7.62 -4.09
CA THR A 20 7.78 -8.06 -5.42
C THR A 20 8.39 -9.42 -5.77
N ILE A 21 7.82 -10.10 -6.77
CA ILE A 21 8.23 -11.45 -7.18
C ILE A 21 9.68 -11.53 -7.67
N ASP A 22 10.26 -10.41 -8.11
CA ASP A 22 11.66 -10.28 -8.52
C ASP A 22 12.62 -10.10 -7.33
N GLY A 23 12.11 -10.18 -6.10
CA GLY A 23 12.87 -10.00 -4.86
C GLY A 23 13.14 -8.54 -4.49
N SER A 24 12.69 -7.58 -5.30
CA SER A 24 12.79 -6.16 -4.97
C SER A 24 11.83 -5.79 -3.83
N ALA A 25 12.08 -4.65 -3.18
CA ALA A 25 11.18 -4.11 -2.18
C ALA A 25 10.99 -2.61 -2.36
N LYS A 26 9.77 -2.13 -2.13
CA LYS A 26 9.45 -0.70 -2.08
C LYS A 26 8.77 -0.34 -0.78
N SER A 27 9.12 0.84 -0.29
CA SER A 27 8.45 1.41 0.87
C SER A 27 7.42 2.46 0.47
N LEU A 28 6.27 2.43 1.14
CA LEU A 28 5.15 3.35 0.95
C LEU A 28 4.67 3.84 2.31
N LEU A 29 4.47 5.15 2.43
CA LEU A 29 3.67 5.70 3.51
C LEU A 29 2.21 5.63 3.05
N VAL A 30 1.39 4.87 3.77
CA VAL A 30 -0.04 4.77 3.53
C VAL A 30 -0.82 5.30 4.72
N ASP A 31 -2.11 5.53 4.54
CA ASP A 31 -3.02 5.83 5.61
C ASP A 31 -4.26 4.92 5.58
N GLU A 32 -5.03 4.96 6.67
CA GLU A 32 -6.23 4.15 6.88
C GLU A 32 -7.35 4.36 5.85
N LYS A 33 -7.27 5.38 4.99
CA LYS A 33 -8.26 5.65 3.91
C LYS A 33 -7.82 5.06 2.58
N MET A 34 -6.57 4.62 2.45
CA MET A 34 -6.05 4.06 1.21
C MET A 34 -6.54 2.63 1.00
N LEU A 35 -7.18 2.38 -0.15
CA LEU A 35 -7.61 1.04 -0.55
C LEU A 35 -6.44 0.23 -1.11
N CYS A 36 -6.47 -1.10 -0.94
CA CYS A 36 -5.46 -1.99 -1.53
C CYS A 36 -5.30 -1.76 -3.04
N SER A 37 -6.39 -1.53 -3.79
CA SER A 37 -6.34 -1.25 -5.23
C SER A 37 -5.54 0.03 -5.56
N TYR A 38 -5.69 1.08 -4.75
CA TYR A 38 -4.92 2.31 -4.89
C TYR A 38 -3.44 2.08 -4.56
N VAL A 39 -3.15 1.35 -3.48
CA VAL A 39 -1.78 0.98 -3.11
C VAL A 39 -1.12 0.13 -4.21
N THR A 40 -1.81 -0.85 -4.78
CA THR A 40 -1.30 -1.65 -5.91
C THR A 40 -0.98 -0.78 -7.11
N ARG A 41 -1.85 0.22 -7.41
CA ARG A 41 -1.59 1.17 -8.50
C ARG A 41 -0.33 2.01 -8.25
N LEU A 42 -0.16 2.53 -7.03
CA LEU A 42 1.05 3.28 -6.65
C LEU A 42 2.32 2.43 -6.80
N LEU A 43 2.25 1.14 -6.48
CA LEU A 43 3.37 0.21 -6.69
C LEU A 43 3.69 0.00 -8.16
N ALA A 44 2.68 -0.12 -9.03
CA ALA A 44 2.88 -0.21 -10.48
C ALA A 44 3.57 1.05 -11.02
N ASP A 45 3.07 2.23 -10.64
CA ASP A 45 3.66 3.51 -11.04
C ASP A 45 5.11 3.64 -10.55
N LYS A 46 5.41 3.26 -9.28
CA LYS A 46 6.77 3.24 -8.73
C LYS A 46 7.71 2.20 -9.35
N ASN A 47 7.16 1.17 -10.00
CA ASN A 47 7.93 0.16 -10.73
C ASN A 47 8.06 0.50 -12.22
N HIS A 48 7.53 1.64 -12.67
CA HIS A 48 7.54 2.05 -14.07
C HIS A 48 6.89 1.01 -15.01
N VAL A 49 5.82 0.38 -14.54
CA VAL A 49 5.06 -0.63 -15.29
C VAL A 49 3.60 -0.24 -15.39
N GLN A 50 2.92 -0.70 -16.44
CA GLN A 50 1.47 -0.53 -16.56
C GLN A 50 0.75 -1.46 -15.59
N MET A 51 -0.33 -0.97 -14.99
CA MET A 51 -1.17 -1.76 -14.08
C MET A 51 -1.88 -2.89 -14.83
N ASP A 52 -1.72 -4.12 -14.37
CA ASP A 52 -2.46 -5.30 -14.87
C ASP A 52 -3.63 -5.64 -13.93
N PRO A 53 -4.85 -5.95 -14.45
CA PRO A 53 -5.99 -6.35 -13.62
C PRO A 53 -5.76 -7.59 -12.74
N LYS A 54 -4.76 -8.41 -13.03
CA LYS A 54 -4.38 -9.60 -12.24
C LYS A 54 -3.51 -9.26 -11.03
N TRP A 55 -3.03 -8.02 -10.92
CA TRP A 55 -2.16 -7.62 -9.82
C TRP A 55 -2.96 -7.23 -8.58
N GLY A 56 -2.42 -7.57 -7.42
CA GLY A 56 -3.01 -7.28 -6.12
C GLY A 56 -1.95 -7.27 -5.02
N ILE A 57 -2.37 -6.85 -3.83
CA ILE A 57 -1.58 -7.03 -2.61
C ILE A 57 -1.87 -8.42 -2.06
N VAL A 58 -0.81 -9.15 -1.72
CA VAL A 58 -0.88 -10.46 -1.08
C VAL A 58 -0.17 -10.35 0.27
N GLU A 59 -0.86 -10.77 1.33
CA GLU A 59 -0.25 -10.95 2.64
C GLU A 59 0.28 -12.38 2.74
N HIS A 60 1.47 -12.54 3.32
CA HIS A 60 2.06 -13.83 3.62
C HIS A 60 2.16 -13.99 5.13
N LEU A 61 1.73 -15.14 5.65
CA LEU A 61 1.80 -15.50 7.07
C LEU A 61 2.62 -16.78 7.22
N PRO A 62 3.97 -16.70 7.16
CA PRO A 62 4.84 -17.87 7.07
C PRO A 62 4.68 -18.83 8.25
N ASP A 63 4.49 -18.30 9.45
CA ASP A 63 4.32 -19.08 10.68
C ASP A 63 3.03 -19.94 10.66
N LEU A 64 2.07 -19.57 9.80
CA LEU A 64 0.81 -20.27 9.62
C LEU A 64 0.73 -21.04 8.29
N TYR A 65 1.80 -21.01 7.48
CA TYR A 65 1.83 -21.59 6.13
C TYR A 65 0.70 -21.10 5.21
N MET A 66 0.32 -19.83 5.36
CA MET A 66 -0.69 -19.15 4.53
C MET A 66 -0.08 -18.05 3.66
#